data_AF-A0A9N9PAI3-F1
#
_entry.id   AF-A0A9N9PAI3-F1
#
_cell.length_a   1.000
_cell.length_b   1.000
_cell.length_c   1.000
_cell.angle_alpha   90.00
_cell.angle_beta   90.00
_cell.angle_gamma   90.00
#
_symmetry.space_group_name_H-M   'P 1'
#
loop_
_entity.id
_entity.type
_entity.pdbx_description
1 polymer ?
#
loop_
_entity_poly.entity_id
_entity_poly.type
_entity_poly.pdbx_seq_one_letter_code
_entity_poly.pdbx_strand_id
1 'polypeptide(L)' 'MNITLTSLNLSNNEIYFEEGKLLTEALHKNFTLITLNIKNNEISYAEKNKLKEILRANYTPATIIYE' A
#
# COMPACT_ATOMS: atom_id res chain seq x y z
N MET A 1 10.57 2.93 11.41
CA MET A 1 9.18 2.56 11.71
C MET A 1 8.36 3.84 11.64
N ASN A 2 7.33 3.90 10.80
CA ASN A 2 6.44 5.06 10.71
C ASN A 2 5.16 4.71 11.49
N ILE A 3 4.81 5.56 12.46
CA ILE A 3 3.69 5.33 13.41
C ILE A 3 2.63 6.44 13.34
N THR A 4 2.70 7.34 12.37
CA THR A 4 1.77 8.46 12.26
C THR A 4 1.05 8.49 10.92
N LEU A 5 1.59 7.84 9.90
CA LEU A 5 0.99 7.84 8.57
C LEU A 5 -0.22 6.89 8.54
N THR A 6 -1.41 7.46 8.45
CA THR A 6 -2.70 6.75 8.38
C THR A 6 -3.29 6.68 6.98
N SER A 7 -2.87 7.58 6.08
CA SER A 7 -3.32 7.62 4.68
C SER A 7 -2.16 7.97 3.75
N LEU A 8 -2.09 7.28 2.60
CA LEU A 8 -1.11 7.49 1.56
C LEU A 8 -1.78 7.43 0.18
N ASN A 9 -1.64 8.49 -0.62
CA ASN A 9 -2.11 8.52 -2.01
C ASN A 9 -0.94 8.53 -2.97
N LEU A 10 -0.81 7.47 -3.76
CA LEU A 10 0.17 7.26 -4.80
C LEU A 10 -0.48 7.08 -6.18
N SER A 11 -1.73 7.54 -6.37
CA SER A 11 -2.38 7.41 -7.66
C SER A 11 -1.61 8.11 -8.78
N ASN A 12 -1.49 7.49 -9.97
CA ASN A 12 -0.81 8.04 -11.15
C ASN A 12 0.67 8.39 -10.92
N ASN A 13 1.46 7.52 -10.30
CA ASN A 13 2.90 7.76 -10.06
C ASN A 13 3.82 6.81 -10.83
N GLU A 14 3.32 6.17 -11.89
CA GLU A 14 4.12 5.27 -12.73
C GLU A 14 4.87 4.20 -11.91
N ILE A 15 4.22 3.69 -10.85
CA ILE A 15 4.80 2.63 -10.02
C ILE A 15 4.61 1.31 -10.77
N TYR A 16 5.70 0.75 -11.29
CA TYR A 16 5.70 -0.50 -12.02
C TYR A 16 5.99 -1.70 -11.09
N PHE A 17 6.22 -2.87 -11.68
CA PHE A 17 6.34 -4.13 -10.96
C PHE A 17 7.44 -4.14 -9.89
N GLU A 18 8.64 -3.62 -10.21
CA GLU A 18 9.79 -3.63 -9.31
C GLU A 18 9.64 -2.61 -8.17
N GLU A 19 9.14 -1.40 -8.49
CA GLU A 19 8.86 -0.36 -7.53
C GLU A 19 7.70 -0.74 -6.61
N GLY A 20 6.73 -1.52 -7.12
CA GLY A 20 5.63 -2.08 -6.33
C GLY A 20 6.13 -3.01 -5.22
N LYS A 21 7.19 -3.78 -5.48
CA LYS A 21 7.82 -4.61 -4.44
C LYS A 21 8.50 -3.77 -3.37
N LEU A 22 9.22 -2.71 -3.77
CA LEU A 22 9.83 -1.77 -2.81
C LEU A 22 8.78 -1.06 -1.96
N LEU A 23 7.64 -0.70 -2.55
CA LEU A 23 6.50 -0.13 -1.83
C LEU A 23 5.97 -1.10 -0.76
N THR A 24 5.76 -2.37 -1.12
CA THR A 24 5.33 -3.41 -0.17
C THR A 24 6.33 -3.55 0.98
N GLU A 25 7.63 -3.64 0.70
CA GLU A 25 8.68 -3.76 1.71
C GLU A 25 8.74 -2.55 2.65
N ALA A 26 8.57 -1.34 2.12
CA ALA A 26 8.51 -0.12 2.91
C ALA A 26 7.28 -0.08 3.83
N LEU A 27 6.11 -0.47 3.29
CA LEU A 27 4.85 -0.46 4.04
C LEU A 27 4.73 -1.60 5.05
N HIS A 28 5.48 -2.70 4.88
CA HIS A 28 5.51 -3.78 5.87
C HIS A 28 6.00 -3.33 7.26
N LYS A 29 6.73 -2.21 7.34
CA LYS A 29 7.19 -1.60 8.61
C LYS A 29 6.28 -0.47 9.11
N ASN A 30 5.10 -0.30 8.50
CA ASN A 30 4.10 0.69 8.89
C ASN A 30 2.88 -0.01 9.51
N PHE A 31 2.66 0.25 10.80
CA PHE A 31 1.59 -0.36 11.59
C PHE A 31 0.37 0.54 11.78
N THR A 32 0.35 1.70 11.12
CA THR A 32 -0.69 2.72 11.31
C THR A 32 -1.41 3.09 10.03
N LEU A 33 -0.93 2.65 8.87
CA LEU A 33 -1.55 2.96 7.59
C LEU A 33 -2.89 2.23 7.49
N ILE A 34 -3.95 3.00 7.19
CA ILE A 34 -5.33 2.52 7.08
C ILE A 34 -5.81 2.69 5.64
N THR A 35 -5.32 3.71 4.93
CA THR A 35 -5.75 3.99 3.54
C THR A 35 -4.54 4.05 2.62
N LEU A 36 -4.60 3.29 1.52
CA LEU A 36 -3.63 3.34 0.44
C LEU A 36 -4.35 3.48 -0.91
N ASN A 37 -4.08 4.55 -1.63
CA ASN A 37 -4.54 4.70 -3.01
C ASN A 37 -3.37 4.49 -3.98
N ILE A 38 -3.48 3.47 -4.83
CA ILE A 38 -2.48 3.12 -5.86
C ILE A 38 -3.12 3.03 -7.25
N LYS A 39 -4.27 3.68 -7.45
CA LYS A 39 -4.95 3.81 -8.75
C LYS A 39 -3.99 4.22 -9.86
N ASN A 40 -4.19 3.68 -11.06
CA ASN A 40 -3.38 4.01 -12.24
C ASN A 40 -1.88 3.80 -12.02
N ASN A 41 -1.52 2.67 -11.41
CA ASN A 41 -0.16 2.16 -11.34
C ASN A 41 -0.13 0.69 -11.78
N GLU A 42 1.01 0.26 -12.28
CA GLU A 42 1.26 -1.07 -12.84
C GLU A 42 1.90 -2.02 -11.81
N ILE A 43 1.35 -2.01 -10.59
CA ILE A 43 1.77 -2.91 -9.51
C ILE A 43 1.18 -4.30 -9.75
N SER A 44 2.02 -5.33 -9.61
CA SER A 44 1.59 -6.72 -9.77
C SER A 44 0.44 -7.12 -8.84
N TYR A 45 -0.41 -8.03 -9.29
CA TYR A 45 -1.50 -8.56 -8.46
C TYR A 45 -1.01 -9.20 -7.15
N ALA A 46 0.15 -9.86 -7.19
CA ALA A 46 0.77 -10.45 -6.01
C ALA A 46 1.14 -9.38 -4.96
N GLU A 47 1.74 -8.26 -5.39
CA GLU A 47 2.09 -7.16 -4.50
C GLU A 47 0.85 -6.42 -3.99
N LYS A 48 -0.16 -6.19 -4.84
CA LYS A 48 -1.47 -5.64 -4.41
C LYS A 48 -2.10 -6.47 -3.28
N ASN A 49 -2.04 -7.79 -3.36
CA ASN A 49 -2.54 -8.66 -2.29
C ASN A 49 -1.72 -8.55 -0.99
N LYS A 50 -0.38 -8.47 -1.08
CA LYS A 50 0.46 -8.27 0.12
C LYS A 50 0.16 -6.93 0.80
N LEU A 51 -0.01 -5.86 0.02
CA LEU A 51 -0.41 -4.54 0.53
C LEU A 51 -1.75 -4.62 1.28
N LYS A 52 -2.71 -5.39 0.76
CA LYS A 52 -4.00 -5.62 1.43
C LYS A 52 -3.86 -6.31 2.78
N GLU A 53 -2.99 -7.32 2.87
CA GLU A 53 -2.73 -8.01 4.13
C GLU A 53 -2.00 -7.12 5.14
N ILE A 54 -1.04 -6.30 4.70
CA ILE A 54 -0.36 -5.30 5.55
C ILE A 54 -1.40 -4.36 6.18
N LEU A 55 -2.32 -3.82 5.38
CA LEU A 55 -3.34 -2.91 5.87
C LEU A 55 -4.35 -3.58 6.81
N ARG A 56 -4.73 -4.83 6.55
CA ARG A 56 -5.63 -5.61 7.44
C ARG A 56 -5.02 -5.86 8.81
N ALA A 57 -3.70 -5.99 8.90
CA ALA A 57 -3.00 -6.17 10.16
C ALA A 57 -3.07 -4.91 11.07
N ASN A 58 -3.35 -3.74 10.50
CA ASN A 58 -3.39 -2.47 11.23
C ASN A 58 -4.74 -2.22 11.92
N TYR A 59 -5.21 -3.16 12.76
CA TYR A 59 -6.31 -3.12 13.77
C TYR A 59 -7.58 -2.26 13.54
N THR A 60 -7.80 -1.75 12.33
CA THR A 60 -8.86 -0.81 11.94
C THR A 60 -9.31 -1.18 10.53
N PRO A 61 -10.56 -0.83 10.12
CA PRO A 61 -11.04 -1.13 8.78
C PRO A 61 -10.22 -0.36 7.74
N ALA A 62 -9.22 -1.03 7.16
CA ALA A 62 -8.30 -0.46 6.20
C ALA A 62 -8.75 -0.69 4.76
N THR A 63 -8.49 0.28 3.88
CA THR A 63 -9.01 0.35 2.52
C THR A 63 -7.90 0.56 1.50
N ILE A 64 -7.91 -0.22 0.40
CA ILE A 64 -7.06 0.01 -0.79
C ILE A 64 -7.93 0.40 -1.96
N ILE A 65 -7.53 1.43 -2.68
CA ILE A 65 -8.16 1.89 -3.92
C ILE A 65 -7.24 1.53 -5.10
N TYR A 66 -7.76 0.70 -6.02
CA TYR A 66 -7.02 0.17 -7.18
C TYR A 66 -7.42 0.83 -8.51
N GLU A 67 -8.58 1.48 -8.58
CA GLU A 67 -9.24 1.88 -9.83
C GLU A 67 -9.51 3.35 -9.99
#